data_AF-A0A1D9P0R3-F1
#
_entry.id   AF-A0A1D9P0R3-F1
#
_cell.length_a   1.000
_cell.length_b   1.000
_cell.length_c   1.000
_cell.angle_alpha   90.00
_cell.angle_beta   90.00
_cell.angle_gamma   90.00
#
_symmetry.space_group_name_H-M   'P 1'
#
loop_
_entity.id
_entity.type
_entity.pdbx_description
1 polymer ?
#
loop_
_entity_poly.entity_id
_entity_poly.type
_entity_poly.pdbx_seq_one_letter_code
_entity_poly.pdbx_strand_id
1 'polypeptide(L)'
;MKKYRNIIIVLSATLFIGTAIMAMNSVDTYAVTDYDGNGIITHDEKKRYYLEVYGVDMDAPNAVEQMQNAMNTLGEKYNTNNTETLNSTKETQKQETHTHSYTATVTKEPSCTEAGEITYKCSCGDSYTEVIAMKPHDYESSVTKEPTCTETGTETKVCKNCGDTIESVLPALGHKAGDWVVEKEPTCAEEGRNVRYCTVCGEAVETMIVDKLPHTEGGWEIIQKPTLTKTGLKVIKCTECGEILQEEEIPANTTLLYILIGAGIVALIGVIVGIIAYKRRH
;
A
#
# COMPACT_ATOMS: atom_id res chain seq x y z
N MET A 1 21.09 26.78 5.61
CA MET A 1 20.59 27.79 6.56
C MET A 1 19.08 27.66 6.70
N LYS A 2 18.60 26.86 7.66
CA LYS A 2 17.19 26.83 8.07
C LYS A 2 17.13 27.31 9.53
N LYS A 3 16.28 28.29 9.77
CA LYS A 3 16.23 29.13 10.98
C LYS A 3 15.48 28.36 12.07
N TYR A 4 16.19 27.74 13.02
CA TYR A 4 15.56 27.15 14.20
C TYR A 4 15.12 28.28 15.13
N ARG A 5 13.80 28.43 15.33
CA ARG A 5 13.19 29.38 16.29
C ARG A 5 13.03 28.64 17.62
N ASN A 6 13.42 29.33 18.70
CA ASN A 6 13.50 28.85 20.08
C ASN A 6 12.25 28.07 20.54
N ILE A 7 12.43 26.81 20.92
CA ILE A 7 11.43 26.02 21.64
C ILE A 7 11.63 26.29 23.15
N ILE A 8 10.66 26.93 23.77
CA ILE A 8 10.62 27.21 25.21
C ILE A 8 10.01 25.98 25.89
N ILE A 9 10.80 25.26 26.69
CA ILE A 9 10.29 24.22 27.60
C ILE A 9 10.01 24.89 28.95
N VAL A 10 8.73 24.91 29.33
CA VAL A 10 8.27 25.28 30.67
C VAL A 10 8.63 24.13 31.61
N LEU A 11 9.70 24.29 32.38
CA LEU A 11 10.03 23.41 33.51
C LEU A 11 9.22 23.86 34.73
N SER A 12 8.08 23.21 34.99
CA SER A 12 7.49 23.24 36.34
C SER A 12 8.24 22.24 37.21
N ALA A 13 9.10 22.77 38.07
CA ALA A 13 9.77 22.02 39.12
C ALA A 13 8.74 21.49 40.14
N THR A 14 8.61 20.16 40.28
CA THR A 14 8.44 19.43 41.56
C THR A 14 8.25 17.93 41.29
N LEU A 15 9.11 17.12 41.92
CA LEU A 15 8.99 15.67 42.22
C LEU A 15 8.60 14.73 41.05
N PHE A 16 9.45 13.80 40.60
CA PHE A 16 9.73 12.57 41.32
C PHE A 16 11.13 12.03 40.96
N ILE A 17 12.07 12.28 41.87
CA ILE A 17 13.26 11.44 42.04
C ILE A 17 12.73 10.17 42.72
N GLY A 18 12.65 9.03 42.01
CA GLY A 18 12.26 7.78 42.69
C GLY A 18 11.89 6.55 41.86
N THR A 19 11.47 6.66 40.59
CA THR A 19 10.99 5.47 39.85
C THR A 19 11.55 5.27 38.45
N ALA A 20 12.53 6.07 38.01
CA ALA A 20 13.18 5.91 36.70
C ALA A 20 14.40 4.95 36.71
N ILE A 21 14.50 4.03 37.68
CA ILE A 21 15.57 2.99 37.71
C ILE A 21 15.07 1.62 37.22
N MET A 22 13.77 1.43 36.90
CA MET A 22 13.28 0.11 36.42
C MET A 22 12.42 0.17 35.16
N ALA A 23 12.84 0.93 34.15
CA ALA A 23 12.29 0.78 32.80
C ALA A 23 13.40 0.86 31.73
N MET A 24 14.51 0.17 31.99
CA MET A 24 15.49 -0.18 30.95
C MET A 24 15.21 -1.64 30.58
N ASN A 25 14.29 -1.87 29.64
CA ASN A 25 14.06 -3.09 28.85
C ASN A 25 12.57 -3.28 28.53
N SER A 26 11.95 -2.31 27.87
CA SER A 26 10.90 -2.61 26.90
C SER A 26 10.84 -1.45 25.92
N VAL A 27 10.83 -1.84 24.65
CA VAL A 27 10.77 -0.96 23.49
C VAL A 27 9.40 -0.30 23.50
N ASP A 28 9.26 0.88 24.10
CA ASP A 28 8.07 1.71 23.89
C ASP A 28 8.43 3.19 23.83
N THR A 29 8.07 3.76 22.70
CA THR A 29 8.24 5.11 22.21
C THR A 29 7.67 6.17 23.15
N TYR A 30 8.53 7.04 23.69
CA TYR A 30 8.13 8.32 24.26
C TYR A 30 8.33 9.39 23.18
N ALA A 31 7.23 9.82 22.55
CA ALA A 31 7.23 10.85 21.53
C ALA A 31 7.54 12.22 22.14
N VAL A 32 8.53 12.92 21.59
CA VAL A 32 8.74 14.35 21.79
C VAL A 32 8.33 15.01 20.47
N THR A 33 7.27 15.81 20.48
CA THR A 33 6.78 16.51 19.28
C THR A 33 7.52 17.84 19.10
N ASP A 34 7.63 18.29 17.85
CA ASP A 34 7.99 19.68 17.56
C ASP A 34 6.84 20.63 17.98
N TYR A 35 7.09 21.95 17.89
CA TYR A 35 6.13 23.00 18.29
C TYR A 35 4.85 23.03 17.44
N ASP A 36 4.78 22.23 16.36
CA ASP A 36 3.66 22.17 15.42
C ASP A 36 2.96 20.78 15.41
N GLY A 37 3.32 19.87 16.33
CA GLY A 37 2.52 18.70 16.70
C GLY A 37 2.40 17.55 15.69
N ASN A 38 3.05 17.58 14.52
CA ASN A 38 2.76 16.64 13.41
C ASN A 38 3.97 15.86 12.84
N GLY A 39 4.98 15.55 13.64
CA GLY A 39 6.11 14.72 13.19
C GLY A 39 6.64 13.76 14.26
N ILE A 40 6.66 12.46 13.96
CA ILE A 40 7.44 11.48 14.74
C ILE A 40 8.91 11.68 14.34
N ILE A 41 9.67 12.43 15.13
CA ILE A 41 11.14 12.46 14.97
C ILE A 41 11.71 11.08 15.28
N THR A 42 12.50 10.56 14.35
CA THR A 42 13.16 9.27 14.52
C THR A 42 14.21 9.33 15.64
N HIS A 43 14.55 8.19 16.23
CA HIS A 43 15.55 8.11 17.32
C HIS A 43 16.88 8.78 16.92
N ASP A 44 17.29 8.65 15.66
CA ASP A 44 18.51 9.24 15.13
C ASP A 44 18.44 10.76 14.92
N GLU A 45 17.24 11.31 14.67
CA GLU A 45 17.04 12.76 14.58
C GLU A 45 17.09 13.41 15.96
N LYS A 46 16.58 12.73 16.99
CA LYS A 46 16.68 13.18 18.38
C LYS A 46 18.14 13.27 18.82
N LYS A 47 18.95 12.24 18.54
CA LYS A 47 20.39 12.25 18.87
C LYS A 47 21.13 13.42 18.20
N ARG A 48 20.82 13.66 16.92
CA ARG A 48 21.42 14.76 16.14
C ARG A 48 21.08 16.13 16.73
N TYR A 49 19.84 16.33 17.17
CA TYR A 49 19.41 17.58 17.83
C TYR A 49 20.17 17.82 19.14
N TYR A 50 20.31 16.82 20.00
CA TYR A 50 21.05 16.96 21.27
C TYR A 50 22.54 17.23 21.06
N LEU A 51 23.14 16.63 20.04
CA LEU A 51 24.51 16.89 19.66
C LEU A 51 24.69 18.30 19.08
N GLU A 52 23.79 18.76 18.20
CA GLU A 52 23.89 20.07 17.55
C GLU A 52 23.55 21.25 18.49
N VAL A 53 22.58 21.08 19.38
CA VAL A 53 22.06 22.17 20.23
C VAL A 53 22.72 22.21 21.60
N TYR A 54 22.95 21.05 22.21
CA TYR A 54 23.48 20.95 23.57
C TYR A 54 24.91 20.39 23.60
N GLY A 55 25.48 19.98 22.46
CA GLY A 55 26.82 19.40 22.39
C GLY A 55 26.92 18.01 23.01
N VAL A 56 25.79 17.31 23.19
CA VAL A 56 25.73 16.02 23.89
C VAL A 56 25.62 14.87 22.89
N ASP A 57 26.63 14.00 22.88
CA ASP A 57 26.58 12.73 22.16
C ASP A 57 25.87 11.68 23.02
N MET A 58 24.67 11.28 22.61
CA MET A 58 23.84 10.33 23.35
C MET A 58 24.34 8.88 23.26
N ASP A 59 25.23 8.56 22.31
CA ASP A 59 25.83 7.22 22.17
C ASP A 59 27.16 7.11 22.92
N ALA A 60 27.68 8.21 23.48
CA ALA A 60 28.89 8.21 24.27
C ALA A 60 28.63 7.62 25.67
N PRO A 61 29.58 6.84 26.23
CA PRO A 61 29.43 6.22 27.56
C PRO A 61 29.33 7.25 28.71
N ASN A 62 29.67 8.51 28.46
CA ASN A 62 29.55 9.63 29.40
C ASN A 62 28.44 10.63 29.01
N ALA A 63 27.45 10.23 28.21
CA ALA A 63 26.35 11.10 27.76
C ALA A 63 25.61 11.81 28.92
N VAL A 64 25.47 11.14 30.07
CA VAL A 64 24.83 11.70 31.28
C VAL A 64 25.66 12.84 31.86
N GLU A 65 26.98 12.69 31.91
CA GLU A 65 27.91 13.70 32.40
C GLU A 65 27.97 14.90 31.44
N GLN A 66 27.97 14.63 30.13
CA GLN A 66 27.88 15.68 29.11
C GLN A 66 26.60 16.51 29.26
N MET A 67 25.45 15.86 29.50
CA MET A 67 24.18 16.53 29.72
C MET A 67 24.17 17.38 31.00
N GLN A 68 24.72 16.85 32.10
CA GLN A 68 24.81 17.59 33.36
C GLN A 68 25.68 18.85 33.21
N ASN A 69 26.81 18.73 32.50
CA ASN A 69 27.70 19.85 32.24
C ASN A 69 27.06 20.90 31.32
N ALA A 70 26.33 20.47 30.29
CA ALA A 70 25.56 21.38 29.43
C ALA A 70 24.50 22.15 30.22
N MET A 71 23.77 21.49 31.13
CA MET A 71 22.76 22.12 31.98
C MET A 71 23.37 23.06 33.03
N ASN A 72 24.52 22.72 33.61
CA ASN A 72 25.26 23.61 34.51
C ASN A 72 25.77 24.85 33.77
N THR A 73 26.29 24.68 32.55
CA THR A 73 26.76 25.80 31.72
C THR A 73 25.61 26.72 31.29
N LEU A 74 24.44 26.15 31.00
CA LEU A 74 23.21 26.93 30.79
C LEU A 74 22.76 27.64 32.08
N GLY A 75 22.86 26.96 33.23
CA GLY A 75 22.62 27.55 34.54
C GLY A 75 23.52 28.75 34.83
N GLU A 76 24.82 28.68 34.50
CA GLU A 76 25.77 29.80 34.63
C GLU A 76 25.47 30.92 33.62
N LYS A 77 25.06 30.58 32.39
CA LYS A 77 24.72 31.56 31.34
C LYS A 77 23.47 32.39 31.67
N TYR A 78 22.55 31.86 32.47
CA TYR A 78 21.30 32.52 32.87
C TYR A 78 21.24 32.93 34.35
N ASN A 79 22.33 32.78 35.10
CA ASN A 79 22.42 33.23 36.49
C ASN A 79 23.28 34.50 36.61
N THR A 80 22.63 35.67 36.60
CA THR A 80 23.19 36.84 37.27
C THR A 80 22.61 36.95 38.66
N ASN A 81 23.53 36.90 39.63
CA ASN A 81 23.45 37.32 41.02
C ASN A 81 23.01 36.25 42.03
N ASN A 82 23.96 35.75 42.82
CA ASN A 82 24.34 36.43 44.07
C ASN A 82 25.08 35.48 45.04
N THR A 83 26.41 35.49 45.00
CA THR A 83 27.23 35.11 46.15
C THR A 83 28.49 35.96 46.15
N GLU A 84 28.45 37.11 46.83
CA GLU A 84 29.43 37.52 47.84
C GLU A 84 29.14 38.96 48.31
N THR A 85 28.63 39.04 49.54
CA THR A 85 28.73 40.14 50.52
C THR A 85 29.14 41.53 50.04
N LEU A 86 28.17 42.45 50.04
CA LEU A 86 28.38 43.82 50.52
C LEU A 86 27.24 44.22 51.45
N ASN A 87 27.62 44.49 52.70
CA ASN A 87 26.81 45.01 53.78
C ASN A 87 25.92 46.16 53.33
N SER A 88 24.60 45.95 53.39
CA SER A 88 23.62 47.02 53.28
C SER A 88 23.46 47.71 54.64
N THR A 89 23.76 48.99 54.68
CA THR A 89 23.41 49.90 55.77
C THR A 89 21.89 50.00 55.90
N LYS A 90 21.37 49.27 56.88
CA LYS A 90 20.26 49.60 57.80
C LYS A 90 19.45 50.87 57.46
N GLU A 91 18.34 50.71 56.74
CA GLU A 91 17.12 51.47 57.01
C GLU A 91 16.08 50.52 57.60
N THR A 92 15.54 50.95 58.74
CA THR A 92 14.76 50.11 59.65
C THR A 92 13.31 50.07 59.16
N GLN A 93 12.98 49.14 58.27
CA GLN A 93 11.60 48.66 58.17
C GLN A 93 11.42 47.55 59.20
N LYS A 94 10.46 47.75 60.11
CA LYS A 94 9.99 46.73 61.05
C LYS A 94 9.39 45.59 60.21
N GLN A 95 10.23 44.63 59.83
CA GLN A 95 9.80 43.43 59.13
C GLN A 95 9.02 42.58 60.12
N GLU A 96 7.69 42.73 60.11
CA GLU A 96 6.81 41.86 60.88
C GLU A 96 6.98 40.44 60.33
N THR A 97 7.63 39.60 61.12
CA THR A 97 7.75 38.16 60.87
C THR A 97 6.35 37.57 61.00
N HIS A 98 5.60 37.57 59.91
CA HIS A 98 4.37 36.82 59.80
C HIS A 98 4.65 35.57 58.97
N THR A 99 3.98 34.48 59.29
CA THR A 99 3.97 33.28 58.45
C THR A 99 3.07 33.56 57.25
N HIS A 100 3.59 33.36 56.05
CA HIS A 100 2.77 33.53 54.85
C HIS A 100 1.68 32.45 54.81
N SER A 101 0.43 32.91 54.84
CA SER A 101 -0.74 32.09 54.54
C SER A 101 -1.25 32.54 53.17
N TYR A 102 -1.03 31.71 52.15
CA TYR A 102 -1.45 32.00 50.79
C TYR A 102 -2.87 31.50 50.52
N THR A 103 -3.66 32.33 49.85
CA THR A 103 -4.95 31.91 49.29
C THR A 103 -4.79 31.73 47.79
N ALA A 104 -5.12 30.53 47.31
CA ALA A 104 -5.12 30.18 45.90
C ALA A 104 -6.38 30.72 45.20
N THR A 105 -6.23 31.30 44.01
CA THR A 105 -7.33 31.73 43.16
C THR A 105 -6.99 31.44 41.71
N VAL A 106 -7.86 30.69 41.01
CA VAL A 106 -7.73 30.47 39.56
C VAL A 106 -7.98 31.81 38.86
N THR A 107 -6.94 32.36 38.23
CA THR A 107 -7.01 33.64 37.50
C THR A 107 -7.32 33.45 36.03
N LYS A 108 -7.00 32.26 35.48
CA LYS A 108 -7.33 31.88 34.12
C LYS A 108 -7.68 30.39 34.06
N GLU A 109 -8.89 30.07 33.60
CA GLU A 109 -9.30 28.69 33.40
C GLU A 109 -8.55 28.03 32.23
N PRO A 110 -8.04 26.79 32.36
CA PRO A 110 -7.41 26.09 31.26
C PRO A 110 -8.43 25.64 30.21
N SER A 111 -8.00 25.67 28.95
CA SER A 111 -8.74 25.16 27.78
C SER A 111 -7.87 24.19 26.97
N CYS A 112 -8.39 23.70 25.84
CA CYS A 112 -7.62 22.87 24.92
C CYS A 112 -6.73 23.67 23.96
N THR A 113 -6.77 25.00 24.00
CA THR A 113 -5.89 25.87 23.20
C THR A 113 -4.98 26.76 24.05
N GLU A 114 -5.28 26.89 25.34
CA GLU A 114 -4.54 27.76 26.24
C GLU A 114 -4.40 27.13 27.63
N ALA A 115 -3.20 27.20 28.19
CA ALA A 115 -2.95 26.85 29.59
C ALA A 115 -3.68 27.81 30.54
N GLY A 116 -4.04 27.30 31.72
CA GLY A 116 -4.64 28.08 32.79
C GLY A 116 -3.59 28.67 33.73
N GLU A 117 -4.04 29.47 34.69
CA GLU A 117 -3.18 30.12 35.68
C GLU A 117 -3.87 30.14 37.05
N ILE A 118 -3.11 29.83 38.08
CA ILE A 118 -3.51 29.97 39.49
C ILE A 118 -2.56 30.95 40.17
N THR A 119 -3.14 31.93 40.87
CA THR A 119 -2.39 32.93 41.64
C THR A 119 -2.55 32.67 43.13
N TYR A 120 -1.44 32.69 43.85
CA TYR A 120 -1.39 32.58 45.31
C TYR A 120 -1.13 33.97 45.88
N LYS A 121 -2.05 34.49 46.70
CA LYS A 121 -1.91 35.82 47.33
C LYS A 121 -1.83 35.71 48.84
N CYS A 122 -0.90 36.44 49.44
CA CYS A 122 -0.82 36.63 50.88
C CYS A 122 -1.38 38.01 51.27
N SER A 123 -1.97 38.14 52.46
CA SER A 123 -2.54 39.40 52.95
C SER A 123 -1.50 40.53 53.11
N CYS A 124 -0.20 40.21 53.11
CA CYS A 124 0.88 41.18 53.14
C CYS A 124 1.21 41.80 51.78
N GLY A 125 0.55 41.36 50.71
CA GLY A 125 0.75 41.87 49.34
C GLY A 125 1.68 41.05 48.47
N ASP A 126 2.37 40.04 49.03
CA ASP A 126 3.16 39.08 48.26
C ASP A 126 2.27 38.15 47.43
N SER A 127 2.74 37.81 46.22
CA SER A 127 2.03 36.88 45.33
C SER A 127 2.95 36.21 44.32
N TYR A 128 2.59 34.98 43.94
CA TYR A 128 3.21 34.24 42.84
C TYR A 128 2.14 33.47 42.04
N THR A 129 2.50 33.02 40.85
CA THR A 129 1.60 32.28 39.95
C THR A 129 2.18 30.93 39.53
N GLU A 130 1.30 29.97 39.27
CA GLU A 130 1.63 28.68 38.69
C GLU A 130 0.76 28.41 37.45
N VAL A 131 1.32 27.66 36.51
CA VAL A 131 0.63 27.29 35.25
C VAL A 131 -0.19 26.03 35.46
N ILE A 132 -1.44 26.05 35.02
CA ILE A 132 -2.30 24.86 34.97
C ILE A 132 -2.23 24.27 33.56
N ALA A 133 -1.98 22.96 33.45
CA ALA A 133 -1.91 22.27 32.17
C ALA A 133 -3.21 22.44 31.35
N MET A 134 -3.05 22.41 30.02
CA MET A 134 -4.16 22.46 29.07
C MET A 134 -5.10 21.27 29.27
N LYS A 135 -6.38 21.48 28.96
CA LYS A 135 -7.35 20.38 28.88
C LYS A 135 -7.10 19.59 27.59
N PRO A 136 -7.29 18.26 27.59
CA PRO A 136 -7.22 17.48 26.37
C PRO A 136 -8.30 17.93 25.37
N HIS A 137 -8.06 17.74 24.08
CA HIS A 137 -9.09 17.89 23.06
C HIS A 137 -10.20 16.84 23.24
N ASP A 138 -11.43 17.24 22.94
CA ASP A 138 -12.61 16.37 22.93
C ASP A 138 -13.10 16.21 21.48
N TYR A 139 -12.50 15.26 20.78
CA TYR A 139 -12.75 15.03 19.35
C TYR A 139 -14.00 14.17 19.11
N GLU A 140 -14.84 14.59 18.17
CA GLU A 140 -15.84 13.74 17.53
C GLU A 140 -15.35 13.30 16.16
N SER A 141 -15.47 12.01 15.85
CA SER A 141 -15.15 11.47 14.53
C SER A 141 -16.36 11.43 13.61
N SER A 142 -16.12 11.64 12.33
CA SER A 142 -17.10 11.44 11.26
C SER A 142 -16.39 11.01 9.98
N VAL A 143 -17.02 10.12 9.20
CA VAL A 143 -16.51 9.77 7.87
C VAL A 143 -16.94 10.87 6.90
N THR A 144 -15.96 11.57 6.34
CA THR A 144 -16.18 12.68 5.39
C THR A 144 -16.09 12.22 3.94
N LYS A 145 -15.37 11.12 3.68
CA LYS A 145 -15.37 10.41 2.41
C LYS A 145 -15.42 8.90 2.67
N GLU A 146 -16.45 8.23 2.19
CA GLU A 146 -16.53 6.76 2.28
C GLU A 146 -15.49 6.10 1.36
N PRO A 147 -14.77 5.06 1.83
CA PRO A 147 -13.89 4.28 0.97
C PRO A 147 -14.70 3.47 -0.05
N THR A 148 -14.13 3.27 -1.24
CA THR A 148 -14.70 2.42 -2.29
C THR A 148 -13.81 1.19 -2.52
N CYS A 149 -14.12 0.33 -3.50
CA CYS A 149 -13.26 -0.82 -3.82
C CYS A 149 -11.84 -0.41 -4.19
N THR A 150 -11.65 0.74 -4.84
CA THR A 150 -10.38 1.19 -5.39
C THR A 150 -9.87 2.49 -4.78
N GLU A 151 -10.76 3.32 -4.23
CA GLU A 151 -10.40 4.60 -3.62
C GLU A 151 -10.43 4.54 -2.09
N THR A 152 -9.45 5.18 -1.46
CA THR A 152 -9.45 5.41 -0.02
C THR A 152 -10.54 6.41 0.38
N GLY A 153 -11.02 6.24 1.61
CA GLY A 153 -11.90 7.19 2.30
C GLY A 153 -11.12 8.11 3.24
N THR A 154 -11.86 8.98 3.93
CA THR A 154 -11.33 9.94 4.90
C THR A 154 -12.25 9.97 6.11
N GLU A 155 -11.66 9.81 7.30
CA GLU A 155 -12.27 10.10 8.58
C GLU A 155 -11.72 11.45 9.08
N THR A 156 -12.62 12.33 9.52
CA THR A 156 -12.27 13.64 10.08
C THR A 156 -12.74 13.69 11.54
N LYS A 157 -11.82 14.10 12.42
CA LYS A 157 -12.05 14.29 13.85
C LYS A 157 -12.03 15.77 14.18
N VAL A 158 -13.10 16.29 14.78
CA VAL A 158 -13.23 17.72 15.11
C VAL A 158 -13.39 17.89 16.62
N CYS A 159 -12.55 18.72 17.24
CA CYS A 159 -12.66 19.04 18.65
C CYS A 159 -13.88 19.93 18.88
N LYS A 160 -14.83 19.47 19.71
CA LYS A 160 -16.07 20.22 20.02
C LYS A 160 -15.82 21.57 20.70
N ASN A 161 -14.68 21.71 21.38
CA ASN A 161 -14.37 22.87 22.20
C ASN A 161 -13.61 23.96 21.43
N CYS A 162 -12.81 23.62 20.42
CA CYS A 162 -11.96 24.59 19.71
C CYS A 162 -11.99 24.50 18.18
N GLY A 163 -12.63 23.48 17.60
CA GLY A 163 -12.68 23.29 16.15
C GLY A 163 -11.41 22.74 15.53
N ASP A 164 -10.39 22.40 16.33
CA ASP A 164 -9.20 21.70 15.83
C ASP A 164 -9.60 20.41 15.10
N THR A 165 -8.94 20.13 13.97
CA THR A 165 -9.33 19.08 13.04
C THR A 165 -8.16 18.16 12.71
N ILE A 166 -8.38 16.85 12.85
CA ILE A 166 -7.43 15.80 12.47
C ILE A 166 -8.07 14.91 11.42
N GLU A 167 -7.38 14.66 10.32
CA GLU A 167 -7.82 13.74 9.28
C GLU A 167 -7.04 12.43 9.32
N SER A 168 -7.70 11.34 8.94
CA SER A 168 -7.11 10.02 8.83
C SER A 168 -7.62 9.33 7.58
N VAL A 169 -6.74 8.60 6.90
CA VAL A 169 -7.07 7.88 5.67
C VAL A 169 -7.71 6.54 6.04
N LEU A 170 -8.88 6.26 5.46
CA LEU A 170 -9.52 4.95 5.51
C LEU A 170 -9.06 4.15 4.28
N PRO A 171 -8.53 2.93 4.45
CA PRO A 171 -8.07 2.14 3.31
C PRO A 171 -9.23 1.83 2.35
N ALA A 172 -8.91 1.67 1.06
CA ALA A 172 -9.87 1.16 0.08
C ALA A 172 -10.38 -0.22 0.53
N LEU A 173 -11.65 -0.51 0.25
CA LEU A 173 -12.31 -1.75 0.65
C LEU A 173 -11.73 -2.99 -0.05
N GLY A 174 -11.08 -2.79 -1.20
CA GLY A 174 -10.66 -3.86 -2.09
C GLY A 174 -11.86 -4.52 -2.78
N HIS A 175 -11.57 -5.54 -3.59
CA HIS A 175 -12.59 -6.30 -4.30
C HIS A 175 -12.96 -7.58 -3.55
N LYS A 176 -14.27 -7.86 -3.49
CA LYS A 176 -14.81 -9.12 -2.97
C LYS A 176 -15.36 -9.95 -4.13
N ALA A 177 -14.61 -10.99 -4.51
CA ALA A 177 -15.01 -11.91 -5.57
C ALA A 177 -16.36 -12.57 -5.26
N GLY A 178 -17.26 -12.54 -6.24
CA GLY A 178 -18.51 -13.31 -6.22
C GLY A 178 -18.34 -14.71 -6.80
N ASP A 179 -19.47 -15.31 -7.18
CA ASP A 179 -19.49 -16.61 -7.85
C ASP A 179 -18.95 -16.51 -9.28
N TRP A 180 -18.52 -17.66 -9.81
CA TRP A 180 -18.12 -17.77 -11.20
C TRP A 180 -19.32 -17.57 -12.12
N VAL A 181 -19.15 -16.69 -13.10
CA VAL A 181 -20.10 -16.46 -14.19
C VAL A 181 -19.47 -16.99 -15.47
N VAL A 182 -20.21 -17.82 -16.21
CA VAL A 182 -19.81 -18.25 -17.54
C VAL A 182 -20.10 -17.13 -18.52
N GLU A 183 -19.07 -16.42 -18.98
CA GLU A 183 -19.21 -15.39 -20.02
C GLU A 183 -19.27 -16.03 -21.41
N LYS A 184 -18.50 -17.11 -21.61
CA LYS A 184 -18.39 -17.81 -22.89
C LYS A 184 -18.19 -19.29 -22.67
N GLU A 185 -19.07 -20.11 -23.22
CA GLU A 185 -18.90 -21.56 -23.23
C GLU A 185 -17.78 -21.97 -24.22
N PRO A 186 -16.92 -22.94 -23.88
CA PRO A 186 -15.92 -23.45 -24.81
C PRO A 186 -16.59 -24.19 -25.97
N THR A 187 -15.95 -24.15 -27.13
CA THR A 187 -16.30 -24.95 -28.31
C THR A 187 -15.07 -25.73 -28.77
N CYS A 188 -15.19 -26.57 -29.79
CA CYS A 188 -14.01 -27.20 -30.39
C CYS A 188 -13.14 -26.20 -31.19
N ALA A 189 -13.68 -25.03 -31.54
CA ALA A 189 -12.96 -24.01 -32.29
C ALA A 189 -12.34 -22.93 -31.38
N GLU A 190 -13.00 -22.62 -30.26
CA GLU A 190 -12.67 -21.47 -29.40
C GLU A 190 -12.70 -21.86 -27.92
N GLU A 191 -11.78 -21.30 -27.14
CA GLU A 191 -11.77 -21.46 -25.69
C GLU A 191 -12.98 -20.77 -25.05
N GLY A 192 -13.40 -21.30 -23.90
CA GLY A 192 -14.40 -20.70 -23.03
C GLY A 192 -13.79 -19.74 -22.03
N ARG A 193 -14.62 -18.98 -21.33
CA ARG A 193 -14.22 -17.97 -20.37
C ARG A 193 -15.22 -17.89 -19.22
N ASN A 194 -14.71 -18.08 -18.01
CA ASN A 194 -15.41 -17.82 -16.77
C ASN A 194 -14.79 -16.60 -16.07
N VAL A 195 -15.63 -15.76 -15.48
CA VAL A 195 -15.20 -14.53 -14.79
C VAL A 195 -15.88 -14.46 -13.43
N ARG A 196 -15.14 -14.01 -12.41
CA ARG A 196 -15.72 -13.54 -11.14
C ARG A 196 -15.76 -12.03 -11.16
N TYR A 197 -16.88 -11.48 -10.74
CA TYR A 197 -17.04 -10.04 -10.56
C TYR A 197 -17.05 -9.68 -9.08
N CYS A 198 -16.61 -8.47 -8.77
CA CYS A 198 -16.73 -7.89 -7.46
C CYS A 198 -18.21 -7.73 -7.11
N THR A 199 -18.64 -8.30 -5.99
CA THR A 199 -20.03 -8.20 -5.50
C THR A 199 -20.45 -6.78 -5.11
N VAL A 200 -19.50 -5.85 -4.98
CA VAL A 200 -19.74 -4.46 -4.58
C VAL A 200 -19.76 -3.52 -5.79
N CYS A 201 -18.74 -3.54 -6.64
CA CYS A 201 -18.60 -2.61 -7.77
C CYS A 201 -18.86 -3.23 -9.16
N GLY A 202 -18.98 -4.56 -9.26
CA GLY A 202 -19.21 -5.25 -10.54
C GLY A 202 -17.97 -5.41 -11.43
N GLU A 203 -16.80 -4.92 -11.05
CA GLU A 203 -15.57 -5.09 -11.83
C GLU A 203 -15.11 -6.55 -11.86
N ALA A 204 -14.50 -6.98 -12.97
CA ALA A 204 -13.94 -8.33 -13.09
C ALA A 204 -12.69 -8.46 -12.21
N VAL A 205 -12.67 -9.46 -11.33
CA VAL A 205 -11.58 -9.67 -10.36
C VAL A 205 -10.72 -10.89 -10.66
N GLU A 206 -11.31 -11.92 -11.25
CA GLU A 206 -10.62 -13.15 -11.65
C GLU A 206 -11.19 -13.61 -13.00
N THR A 207 -10.31 -14.07 -13.89
CA THR A 207 -10.70 -14.68 -15.18
C THR A 207 -10.03 -16.05 -15.28
N MET A 208 -10.81 -17.04 -15.70
CA MET A 208 -10.36 -18.40 -15.97
C MET A 208 -10.72 -18.75 -17.41
N ILE A 209 -9.72 -19.18 -18.16
CA ILE A 209 -9.90 -19.73 -19.51
C ILE A 209 -10.27 -21.21 -19.38
N VAL A 210 -11.26 -21.64 -20.15
CA VAL A 210 -11.68 -23.04 -20.22
C VAL A 210 -11.22 -23.58 -21.57
N ASP A 211 -10.45 -24.66 -21.54
CA ASP A 211 -9.90 -25.28 -22.75
C ASP A 211 -11.00 -25.62 -23.77
N LYS A 212 -10.60 -25.65 -25.05
CA LYS A 212 -11.49 -26.06 -26.14
C LYS A 212 -12.03 -27.47 -25.91
N LEU A 213 -13.25 -27.70 -26.37
CA LEU A 213 -13.81 -29.04 -26.41
C LEU A 213 -13.10 -29.90 -27.46
N PRO A 214 -13.05 -31.23 -27.29
CA PRO A 214 -12.52 -32.11 -28.32
C PRO A 214 -13.35 -32.00 -29.62
N HIS A 215 -12.68 -32.15 -30.77
CA HIS A 215 -13.38 -32.21 -32.05
C HIS A 215 -14.20 -33.50 -32.16
N THR A 216 -15.34 -33.42 -32.84
CA THR A 216 -16.18 -34.58 -33.17
C THR A 216 -15.91 -34.98 -34.62
N GLU A 217 -15.32 -36.16 -34.83
CA GLU A 217 -15.00 -36.66 -36.16
C GLU A 217 -16.26 -36.96 -36.99
N GLY A 218 -16.30 -36.43 -38.21
CA GLY A 218 -17.29 -36.78 -39.22
C GLY A 218 -16.92 -38.04 -40.03
N GLY A 219 -17.64 -38.26 -41.12
CA GLY A 219 -17.30 -39.29 -42.10
C GLY A 219 -16.21 -38.84 -43.09
N TRP A 220 -15.62 -39.80 -43.79
CA TRP A 220 -14.72 -39.51 -44.91
C TRP A 220 -15.43 -38.78 -46.05
N GLU A 221 -14.94 -37.61 -46.39
CA GLU A 221 -15.39 -36.83 -47.54
C GLU A 221 -14.33 -36.83 -48.64
N ILE A 222 -14.69 -37.24 -49.86
CA ILE A 222 -13.80 -37.16 -51.02
C ILE A 222 -13.84 -35.72 -51.56
N ILE A 223 -12.78 -34.95 -51.29
CA ILE A 223 -12.65 -33.58 -51.79
C ILE A 223 -11.97 -33.52 -53.15
N GLN A 224 -11.18 -34.55 -53.50
CA GLN A 224 -10.59 -34.70 -54.82
C GLN A 224 -10.68 -36.17 -55.27
N LYS A 225 -11.35 -36.42 -56.40
CA LYS A 225 -11.42 -37.77 -56.97
C LYS A 225 -10.08 -38.13 -57.65
N PRO A 226 -9.58 -39.37 -57.49
CA PRO A 226 -8.39 -39.81 -58.20
C PRO A 226 -8.62 -39.85 -59.72
N THR A 227 -7.55 -39.70 -60.48
CA THR A 227 -7.53 -39.89 -61.94
C THR A 227 -6.62 -41.06 -62.31
N LEU A 228 -6.43 -41.32 -63.60
CA LEU A 228 -5.54 -42.39 -64.08
C LEU A 228 -4.07 -42.19 -63.66
N THR A 229 -3.66 -40.94 -63.47
CA THR A 229 -2.25 -40.58 -63.21
C THR A 229 -2.04 -39.70 -61.98
N LYS A 230 -3.10 -39.21 -61.34
CA LYS A 230 -3.03 -38.40 -60.12
C LYS A 230 -3.84 -39.04 -59.01
N THR A 231 -3.30 -39.05 -57.79
CA THR A 231 -4.01 -39.44 -56.57
C THR A 231 -5.21 -38.52 -56.34
N GLY A 232 -6.19 -39.02 -55.60
CA GLY A 232 -7.27 -38.24 -55.03
C GLY A 232 -6.99 -37.92 -53.57
N LEU A 233 -7.89 -37.20 -52.92
CA LEU A 233 -7.80 -36.80 -51.53
C LEU A 233 -9.16 -36.96 -50.86
N LYS A 234 -9.18 -37.65 -49.73
CA LYS A 234 -10.31 -37.67 -48.81
C LYS A 234 -9.87 -37.10 -47.46
N VAL A 235 -10.82 -36.50 -46.75
CA VAL A 235 -10.58 -35.87 -45.45
C VAL A 235 -11.66 -36.26 -44.45
N ILE A 236 -11.32 -36.28 -43.16
CA ILE A 236 -12.27 -36.25 -42.05
C ILE A 236 -12.30 -34.81 -41.53
N LYS A 237 -13.51 -34.25 -41.43
CA LYS A 237 -13.70 -32.93 -40.83
C LYS A 237 -14.43 -33.05 -39.50
N CYS A 238 -14.21 -32.08 -38.62
CA CYS A 238 -15.03 -31.90 -37.44
C CYS A 238 -16.47 -31.57 -37.86
N THR A 239 -17.46 -32.28 -37.32
CA THR A 239 -18.88 -32.03 -37.64
C THR A 239 -19.36 -30.66 -37.16
N GLU A 240 -18.74 -30.12 -36.10
CA GLU A 240 -19.16 -28.89 -35.45
C GLU A 240 -18.51 -27.64 -36.08
N CYS A 241 -17.19 -27.65 -36.30
CA CYS A 241 -16.46 -26.48 -36.80
C CYS A 241 -15.94 -26.61 -38.24
N GLY A 242 -16.01 -27.80 -38.84
CA GLY A 242 -15.52 -28.04 -40.20
C GLY A 242 -13.99 -28.13 -40.35
N GLU A 243 -13.23 -28.02 -39.27
CA GLU A 243 -11.77 -28.19 -39.28
C GLU A 243 -11.39 -29.59 -39.80
N ILE A 244 -10.38 -29.66 -40.65
CA ILE A 244 -9.87 -30.93 -41.18
C ILE A 244 -9.01 -31.59 -40.11
N LEU A 245 -9.47 -32.74 -39.61
CA LEU A 245 -8.81 -33.49 -38.55
C LEU A 245 -7.85 -34.53 -39.11
N GLN A 246 -8.19 -35.08 -40.26
CA GLN A 246 -7.40 -36.10 -40.93
C GLN A 246 -7.48 -35.95 -42.44
N GLU A 247 -6.37 -36.22 -43.11
CA GLU A 247 -6.27 -36.28 -44.57
C GLU A 247 -5.65 -37.61 -44.99
N GLU A 248 -6.17 -38.20 -46.07
CA GLU A 248 -5.62 -39.42 -46.65
C GLU A 248 -5.73 -39.39 -48.17
N GLU A 249 -4.63 -39.77 -48.84
CA GLU A 249 -4.59 -39.88 -50.29
C GLU A 249 -5.34 -41.13 -50.78
N ILE A 250 -6.11 -40.96 -51.84
CA ILE A 250 -6.72 -42.06 -52.58
C ILE A 250 -5.78 -42.42 -53.74
N PRO A 251 -5.32 -43.68 -53.88
CA PRO A 251 -4.40 -44.04 -54.95
C PRO A 251 -4.99 -43.76 -56.34
N ALA A 252 -4.13 -43.33 -57.28
CA ALA A 252 -4.51 -43.15 -58.68
C ALA A 252 -5.02 -44.47 -59.28
N ASN A 253 -5.96 -44.39 -60.23
CA ASN A 253 -6.51 -45.58 -60.90
C ASN A 253 -5.59 -46.08 -62.02
N THR A 254 -4.34 -46.39 -61.66
CA THR A 254 -3.31 -46.87 -62.58
C THR A 254 -3.63 -48.27 -63.11
N THR A 255 -4.38 -49.08 -62.35
CA THR A 255 -4.86 -50.38 -62.82
C THR A 255 -5.73 -50.23 -64.08
N LEU A 256 -6.65 -49.27 -64.10
CA LEU A 256 -7.44 -48.98 -65.31
C LEU A 256 -6.56 -48.45 -66.44
N LEU A 257 -5.55 -47.63 -66.14
CA LEU A 257 -4.60 -47.15 -67.14
C LEU A 257 -3.85 -48.32 -67.81
N TYR A 258 -3.34 -49.28 -67.04
CA TYR A 258 -2.63 -50.45 -67.57
C TYR A 258 -3.55 -51.36 -68.38
N ILE A 259 -4.81 -51.54 -67.96
CA ILE A 259 -5.80 -52.32 -68.72
C ILE A 259 -6.08 -51.65 -70.09
N LEU A 260 -6.26 -50.32 -70.11
CA LEU A 260 -6.52 -49.57 -71.34
C LEU A 260 -5.32 -49.61 -72.30
N ILE A 261 -4.10 -49.44 -71.79
CA ILE A 261 -2.87 -49.55 -72.59
C ILE A 261 -2.73 -50.97 -73.15
N GLY A 262 -2.93 -52.00 -72.32
CA GLY A 262 -2.87 -53.40 -72.74
C GLY A 262 -3.88 -53.73 -73.84
N ALA A 263 -5.14 -53.31 -73.69
CA ALA A 263 -6.17 -53.49 -74.71
C ALA A 263 -5.83 -52.78 -76.03
N GLY A 264 -5.29 -51.56 -75.96
CA GLY A 264 -4.83 -50.81 -77.13
C GLY A 264 -3.69 -51.51 -77.88
N ILE A 265 -2.72 -52.07 -77.14
CA ILE A 265 -1.61 -52.84 -77.73
C ILE A 265 -2.13 -54.09 -78.45
N VAL A 266 -3.05 -54.85 -77.83
CA VAL A 266 -3.65 -56.05 -78.45
C VAL A 266 -4.42 -55.71 -79.72
N ALA A 267 -5.19 -54.62 -79.72
CA ALA A 267 -5.92 -54.16 -80.90
C ALA A 267 -4.96 -53.76 -82.04
N LEU A 268 -3.88 -53.03 -81.73
CA LEU A 268 -2.84 -52.67 -82.70
C LEU A 268 -2.16 -53.92 -83.30
N ILE A 269 -1.82 -54.90 -82.46
CA ILE A 269 -1.25 -56.18 -82.94
C ILE A 269 -2.24 -56.88 -83.86
N GLY A 270 -3.54 -56.93 -83.51
CA GLY A 270 -4.58 -57.50 -84.36
C GLY A 270 -4.68 -56.81 -85.73
N VAL A 271 -4.62 -55.48 -85.77
CA VAL A 271 -4.61 -54.70 -87.02
C VAL A 271 -3.35 -55.01 -87.83
N ILE A 272 -2.17 -55.03 -87.22
CA ILE A 272 -0.90 -55.33 -87.89
C ILE A 272 -0.92 -56.75 -88.48
N VAL A 273 -1.35 -57.75 -87.71
CA VAL A 273 -1.50 -59.14 -88.17
C VAL A 273 -2.50 -59.22 -89.32
N GLY A 274 -3.62 -58.50 -89.21
CA GLY A 274 -4.62 -58.38 -90.28
C GLY A 274 -4.04 -57.79 -91.58
N ILE A 275 -3.27 -56.70 -91.48
CA ILE A 275 -2.58 -56.07 -92.62
C ILE A 275 -1.55 -57.03 -93.23
N ILE A 276 -0.76 -57.73 -92.42
CA ILE A 276 0.22 -58.73 -92.90
C ILE A 276 -0.50 -59.87 -93.62
N ALA A 277 -1.58 -60.40 -93.04
CA ALA A 277 -2.38 -61.45 -93.65
C ALA A 277 -3.05 -61.00 -94.95
N TYR A 278 -3.51 -59.74 -95.02
CA TYR A 278 -4.08 -59.14 -96.22
C TYR A 278 -3.05 -59.02 -97.35
N LYS A 279 -1.87 -58.43 -97.05
CA LYS A 279 -0.75 -58.30 -98.00
C LYS A 279 -0.14 -59.64 -98.44
N ARG A 280 -0.40 -60.73 -97.70
CA ARG A 280 0.04 -62.07 -98.09
C ARG A 280 -0.94 -62.77 -99.04
N ARG A 281 -2.21 -62.34 -99.09
CA ARG A 281 -3.24 -62.90 -99.98
C ARG A 281 -3.42 -62.13 -101.29
N HIS A 282 -2.93 -60.89 -101.36
CA HIS A 282 -3.00 -60.00 -102.52
C HIS A 282 -1.60 -59.51 -102.87
#